data_AF-A0A353R6N7-F1
#
_entry.id   AF-A0A353R6N7-F1
#
_cell.length_a   1.000
_cell.length_b   1.000
_cell.length_c   1.000
_cell.angle_alpha   90.00
_cell.angle_beta   90.00
_cell.angle_gamma   90.00
#
_symmetry.space_group_name_H-M   'P 1'
#
loop_
_entity.id
_entity.type
_entity.pdbx_description
1 polymer ?
#
loop_
_entity_poly.entity_id
_entity_poly.type
_entity_poly.pdbx_seq_one_letter_code
_entity_poly.pdbx_strand_id
1 'polypeptide(L)'
;LDEVQLAAVKSLWNNYEELDKRRSAILKSIEEQDKLSPELRSAIENCWQINRLEDLYLPYRPKRKTRASVARSKGLEPLALALMNLEQRDCLEMAGACIGQEVENTDQALSGARDIVAETVSENAQLRQIMRQIYQKDGVLTSLVQKGKEEDGIKYRNYFDYSEAITSMAPHRLLALLRAHNEGIVSIGLKPHPDNTPVAAMERMFIGQRKGIPSLHGPSSSLWQMEQALADGYRRLIHSSIENEVLNFYKEKADKESIKVFSENLRQLLLAPPLGQKRVLAIDPGFRT
;
A
#
# COMPACT_ATOMS: atom_id res chain seq x y z
N LEU A 1 23.45 5.30 -29.26
CA LEU A 1 22.51 5.85 -28.26
C LEU A 1 22.71 7.35 -28.24
N ASP A 2 21.64 8.13 -28.32
CA ASP A 2 21.71 9.58 -28.11
C ASP A 2 21.78 9.95 -26.61
N GLU A 3 21.95 11.24 -26.29
CA GLU A 3 22.07 11.71 -24.90
C GLU A 3 20.82 11.40 -24.05
N VAL A 4 19.62 11.43 -24.65
CA VAL A 4 18.35 11.13 -23.98
C VAL A 4 18.30 9.64 -23.61
N GLN A 5 18.69 8.79 -24.54
CA GLN A 5 18.79 7.35 -24.33
C GLN A 5 19.86 7.00 -23.28
N LEU A 6 21.01 7.67 -23.30
CA LEU A 6 22.07 7.46 -22.30
C LEU A 6 21.61 7.87 -20.89
N ALA A 7 20.89 8.99 -20.76
CA ALA A 7 20.32 9.43 -19.48
C ALA A 7 19.26 8.43 -18.94
N ALA A 8 18.40 7.91 -19.82
CA ALA A 8 17.42 6.89 -19.47
C ALA A 8 18.08 5.59 -18.99
N VAL A 9 19.11 5.13 -19.70
CA VAL A 9 19.89 3.93 -19.30
C VAL A 9 20.55 4.15 -17.94
N LYS A 10 21.17 5.31 -17.70
CA LYS A 10 21.79 5.64 -16.40
C LYS A 10 20.76 5.65 -15.26
N SER A 11 19.56 6.19 -15.48
CA SER A 11 18.50 6.17 -14.48
C SER A 11 18.04 4.74 -14.16
N LEU A 12 17.83 3.91 -15.18
CA LEU A 12 17.46 2.51 -14.99
C LEU A 12 18.55 1.71 -14.28
N TRP A 13 19.81 1.93 -14.66
CA TRP A 13 20.97 1.32 -14.00
C TRP A 13 20.98 1.61 -12.50
N ASN A 14 20.83 2.88 -12.11
CA ASN A 14 20.81 3.26 -10.69
C ASN A 14 19.68 2.57 -9.93
N ASN A 15 18.47 2.50 -10.52
CA ASN A 15 17.34 1.81 -9.91
C ASN A 15 17.61 0.31 -9.70
N TYR A 16 18.27 -0.35 -10.67
CA TYR A 16 18.64 -1.76 -10.55
C TYR A 16 19.76 -1.97 -9.54
N GLU A 17 20.72 -1.07 -9.46
CA GLU A 17 21.78 -1.13 -8.45
C GLU A 17 21.21 -1.02 -7.03
N GLU A 18 20.24 -0.13 -6.81
CA GLU A 18 19.52 -0.02 -5.54
C GLU A 18 18.71 -1.29 -5.23
N LEU A 19 18.02 -1.84 -6.25
CA LEU A 19 17.27 -3.09 -6.12
C LEU A 19 18.19 -4.26 -5.73
N ASP A 20 19.36 -4.37 -6.37
CA ASP A 20 20.34 -5.44 -6.11
C ASP A 20 20.95 -5.34 -4.72
N LYS A 21 21.29 -4.11 -4.28
CA LYS A 21 21.73 -3.84 -2.89
C LYS A 21 20.65 -4.27 -1.91
N ARG A 22 19.39 -3.90 -2.17
CA ARG A 22 18.28 -4.25 -1.29
C ARG A 22 18.02 -5.75 -1.26
N ARG A 23 18.07 -6.41 -2.43
CA ARG A 23 17.92 -7.87 -2.55
C ARG A 23 18.95 -8.62 -1.73
N SER A 24 20.21 -8.21 -1.85
CA SER A 24 21.33 -8.83 -1.11
C SER A 24 21.14 -8.67 0.40
N ALA A 25 20.71 -7.50 0.87
CA ALA A 25 20.41 -7.26 2.28
C ALA A 25 19.25 -8.12 2.79
N ILE A 26 18.20 -8.30 1.99
CA ILE A 26 17.05 -9.16 2.31
C ILE A 26 17.46 -10.62 2.40
N LEU A 27 18.20 -11.14 1.42
CA LEU A 27 18.70 -12.52 1.42
C LEU A 27 19.51 -12.79 2.69
N LYS A 28 20.46 -11.90 3.01
CA LYS A 28 21.29 -12.02 4.21
C LYS A 28 20.44 -12.04 5.50
N SER A 29 19.47 -11.13 5.62
CA SER A 29 18.58 -11.05 6.79
C SER A 29 17.73 -12.31 6.99
N ILE A 30 17.28 -12.95 5.91
CA ILE A 30 16.49 -14.18 5.97
C ILE A 30 17.38 -15.40 6.25
N GLU A 31 18.59 -15.42 5.67
CA GLU A 31 19.61 -16.45 5.91
C GLU A 31 20.07 -16.46 7.37
N GLU A 32 20.29 -15.30 7.97
CA GLU A 32 20.62 -15.14 9.41
C GLU A 32 19.50 -15.67 10.34
N GLN A 33 18.29 -15.89 9.83
CA GLN A 33 17.16 -16.47 10.58
C GLN A 33 16.94 -17.96 10.30
N ASP A 34 17.79 -18.61 9.49
CA ASP A 34 17.66 -19.99 9.03
C ASP A 34 16.30 -20.28 8.34
N LYS A 35 15.68 -19.27 7.74
CA LYS A 35 14.35 -19.36 7.10
C LYS A 35 14.39 -19.27 5.56
N LEU A 36 15.58 -19.24 4.97
CA LEU A 36 15.76 -19.09 3.53
C LEU A 36 15.57 -20.44 2.81
N SER A 37 14.35 -20.70 2.34
CA SER A 37 14.09 -21.88 1.51
C SER A 37 14.63 -21.68 0.07
N PRO A 38 14.94 -22.77 -0.66
CA PRO A 38 15.36 -22.69 -2.07
C PRO A 38 14.33 -21.97 -2.96
N GLU A 39 13.04 -22.19 -2.72
CA GLU A 39 11.94 -21.57 -3.46
C GLU A 39 11.87 -20.06 -3.18
N LEU A 40 12.01 -19.67 -1.91
CA LEU A 40 12.03 -18.26 -1.50
C LEU A 40 13.25 -17.54 -2.06
N ARG A 41 14.43 -18.18 -2.01
CA ARG A 41 15.65 -17.64 -2.59
C ARG A 41 15.47 -17.36 -4.09
N SER A 42 14.97 -18.35 -4.83
CA SER A 42 14.69 -18.20 -6.25
C SER A 42 13.66 -17.09 -6.53
N ALA A 43 12.60 -16.98 -5.71
CA ALA A 43 11.60 -15.92 -5.84
C ALA A 43 12.19 -14.51 -5.61
N ILE A 44 13.15 -14.37 -4.69
CA ILE A 44 13.84 -13.12 -4.39
C ILE A 44 14.85 -12.77 -5.48
N GLU A 45 15.67 -13.73 -5.91
CA GLU A 45 16.67 -13.58 -6.98
C GLU A 45 16.04 -13.15 -8.31
N ASN A 46 14.87 -13.71 -8.65
CA ASN A 46 14.15 -13.38 -9.88
C ASN A 46 13.18 -12.19 -9.74
N CYS A 47 13.24 -11.44 -8.63
CA CYS A 47 12.37 -10.30 -8.40
C CYS A 47 12.95 -8.99 -8.95
N TRP A 48 12.19 -8.36 -9.86
CA TRP A 48 12.57 -7.12 -10.55
C TRP A 48 11.77 -5.89 -10.09
N GLN A 49 10.89 -6.05 -9.11
CA GLN A 49 10.03 -4.99 -8.60
C GLN A 49 10.28 -4.80 -7.11
N ILE A 50 10.68 -3.60 -6.71
CA ILE A 50 11.01 -3.28 -5.32
C ILE A 50 9.85 -3.60 -4.36
N ASN A 51 8.62 -3.24 -4.71
CA ASN A 51 7.45 -3.50 -3.87
C ASN A 51 7.21 -5.00 -3.67
N ARG A 52 7.38 -5.80 -4.73
CA ARG A 52 7.24 -7.26 -4.65
C ARG A 52 8.36 -7.89 -3.81
N LEU A 53 9.57 -7.35 -3.92
CA LEU A 53 10.72 -7.76 -3.11
C LEU A 53 10.48 -7.48 -1.62
N GLU A 54 9.96 -6.29 -1.28
CA GLU A 54 9.56 -5.96 0.09
C GLU A 54 8.44 -6.86 0.61
N ASP A 55 7.46 -7.21 -0.22
CA ASP A 55 6.39 -8.13 0.18
C ASP A 55 6.92 -9.52 0.56
N LEU A 56 7.89 -10.04 -0.22
CA LEU A 56 8.51 -11.34 0.07
C LEU A 56 9.33 -11.30 1.37
N TYR A 57 9.89 -10.14 1.71
CA TYR A 57 10.65 -9.95 2.94
C TYR A 57 9.77 -9.71 4.18
N LEU A 58 8.56 -9.20 4.00
CA LEU A 58 7.70 -8.73 5.08
C LEU A 58 7.51 -9.74 6.25
N PRO A 59 7.29 -11.06 6.00
CA PRO A 59 7.17 -12.05 7.07
C PRO A 59 8.44 -12.24 7.93
N TYR A 60 9.61 -11.92 7.36
CA TYR A 60 10.94 -12.11 7.97
C TYR A 60 11.52 -10.82 8.52
N ARG A 61 10.88 -9.68 8.26
CA ARG A 61 11.35 -8.40 8.73
C ARG A 61 11.27 -8.36 10.26
N PRO A 62 12.36 -8.00 10.98
CA PRO A 62 12.32 -7.84 12.44
C PRO A 62 11.23 -6.86 12.86
N LYS A 63 10.33 -7.31 13.75
CA LYS A 63 9.15 -6.52 14.18
C LYS A 63 9.33 -6.04 15.62
N ARG A 64 8.84 -4.84 15.90
CA ARG A 64 8.57 -4.39 17.27
C ARG A 64 7.42 -5.22 17.86
N LYS A 65 7.16 -5.04 19.16
CA LYS A 65 6.03 -5.68 19.86
C LYS A 65 4.69 -5.34 19.18
N THR A 66 4.16 -6.25 18.37
CA THR A 66 2.84 -6.18 17.71
C THR A 66 1.79 -6.94 18.54
N ARG A 67 0.49 -6.68 18.29
CA ARG A 67 -0.60 -7.45 18.92
C ARG A 67 -0.47 -8.96 18.66
N ALA A 68 -0.12 -9.35 17.43
CA ALA A 68 0.15 -10.73 17.07
C ALA A 68 1.37 -11.31 17.82
N SER A 69 2.47 -10.56 17.95
CA SER A 69 3.64 -11.03 18.72
C SER A 69 3.32 -11.26 20.19
N VAL A 70 2.47 -10.41 20.79
CA VAL A 70 1.98 -10.58 22.17
C VAL A 70 1.05 -11.78 22.28
N ALA A 71 0.19 -12.01 21.29
CA ALA A 71 -0.65 -13.19 21.26
C ALA A 71 0.16 -14.49 21.08
N ARG A 72 1.22 -14.47 20.27
CA ARG A 72 2.16 -15.61 20.13
C ARG A 72 2.90 -15.90 21.43
N SER A 73 3.36 -14.87 22.15
CA SER A 73 4.04 -15.07 23.46
C SER A 73 3.10 -15.68 24.50
N LYS A 74 1.79 -15.44 24.39
CA LYS A 74 0.74 -16.06 25.21
C LYS A 74 0.35 -17.48 24.76
N GLY A 75 1.01 -18.05 23.76
CA GLY A 75 0.75 -19.40 23.27
C GLY A 75 -0.52 -19.54 22.41
N LEU A 76 -1.05 -18.46 21.83
CA LEU A 76 -2.29 -18.49 21.03
C LEU A 76 -2.07 -18.89 19.56
N GLU A 77 -0.85 -19.28 19.18
CA GLU A 77 -0.49 -19.65 17.81
C GLU A 77 -1.21 -20.93 17.31
N PRO A 78 -1.36 -22.01 18.10
CA PRO A 78 -2.14 -23.18 17.69
C PRO A 78 -3.61 -22.85 17.42
N LEU A 79 -4.22 -21.96 18.22
CA LEU A 79 -5.59 -21.50 18.02
C LEU A 79 -5.71 -20.70 16.70
N ALA A 80 -4.77 -19.79 16.45
CA ALA A 80 -4.74 -19.05 15.19
C ALA A 80 -4.58 -19.96 13.96
N LEU A 81 -3.76 -21.01 14.06
CA LEU A 81 -3.60 -22.01 12.99
C LEU A 81 -4.90 -22.79 12.75
N ALA A 82 -5.61 -23.19 13.80
CA ALA A 82 -6.91 -23.85 13.68
C ALA A 82 -7.95 -22.95 12.98
N LEU A 83 -7.96 -21.64 13.30
CA LEU A 83 -8.80 -20.66 12.63
C LEU A 83 -8.46 -20.52 11.14
N MET A 84 -7.17 -20.40 10.79
CA MET A 84 -6.72 -20.30 9.39
C MET A 84 -7.05 -21.55 8.58
N ASN A 85 -6.98 -22.73 9.20
CA ASN A 85 -7.35 -23.99 8.57
C ASN A 85 -8.86 -24.19 8.44
N LEU A 86 -9.67 -23.29 9.04
CA LEU A 86 -11.12 -23.36 9.09
C LEU A 86 -11.62 -24.69 9.68
N GLU A 87 -11.02 -25.10 10.80
CA GLU A 87 -11.43 -26.33 11.48
C GLU A 87 -12.88 -26.24 11.96
N GLN A 88 -13.63 -27.34 11.83
CA GLN A 88 -15.07 -27.43 12.16
C GLN A 88 -15.34 -27.65 13.66
N ARG A 89 -14.35 -27.37 14.52
CA ARG A 89 -14.47 -27.45 15.99
C ARG A 89 -15.04 -26.17 16.56
N ASP A 90 -15.67 -26.23 17.73
CA ASP A 90 -16.15 -25.04 18.42
C ASP A 90 -14.95 -24.18 18.85
N CYS A 91 -14.86 -22.97 18.31
CA CYS A 91 -13.81 -22.02 18.63
C CYS A 91 -13.84 -21.58 20.10
N LEU A 92 -15.01 -21.55 20.74
CA LEU A 92 -15.13 -21.23 22.15
C LEU A 92 -14.52 -22.34 23.02
N GLU A 93 -14.71 -23.60 22.65
CA GLU A 93 -14.07 -24.73 23.34
C GLU A 93 -12.55 -24.72 23.15
N MET A 94 -12.09 -24.52 21.90
CA MET A 94 -10.65 -24.40 21.60
C MET A 94 -10.02 -23.22 22.33
N ALA A 95 -10.70 -22.08 22.39
CA ALA A 95 -10.28 -20.90 23.13
C ALA A 95 -10.26 -21.16 24.65
N GLY A 96 -11.23 -21.92 25.16
CA GLY A 96 -11.29 -22.34 26.56
C GLY A 96 -10.07 -23.14 26.99
N ALA A 97 -9.55 -24.01 26.12
CA ALA A 97 -8.32 -24.77 26.37
C ALA A 97 -7.05 -23.89 26.39
N CYS A 98 -7.12 -22.66 25.89
CA CYS A 98 -6.02 -21.69 25.91
C CYS A 98 -6.09 -20.70 27.08
N ILE A 99 -7.09 -20.81 27.97
CA ILE A 99 -7.20 -19.95 29.15
C ILE A 99 -6.09 -20.33 30.15
N GLY A 100 -5.41 -19.32 30.68
CA GLY A 100 -4.28 -19.50 31.59
C GLY A 100 -3.99 -18.23 32.38
N GLN A 101 -2.79 -18.13 32.97
CA GLN A 101 -2.43 -16.94 33.76
C GLN A 101 -2.33 -15.65 32.92
N GLU A 102 -1.99 -15.76 31.63
CA GLU A 102 -1.82 -14.60 30.75
C GLU A 102 -3.04 -14.33 29.84
N VAL A 103 -4.05 -15.21 29.85
CA VAL A 103 -5.26 -15.15 29.02
C VAL A 103 -6.47 -15.32 29.93
N GLU A 104 -7.17 -14.22 30.20
CA GLU A 104 -8.21 -14.11 31.22
C GLU A 104 -9.53 -14.78 30.83
N ASN A 105 -9.87 -14.78 29.54
CA ASN A 105 -11.13 -15.31 29.03
C ASN A 105 -11.04 -15.75 27.56
N THR A 106 -12.08 -16.45 27.10
CA THR A 106 -12.23 -16.94 25.72
C THR A 106 -12.19 -15.82 24.69
N ASP A 107 -12.79 -14.66 24.98
CA ASP A 107 -12.80 -13.52 24.06
C ASP A 107 -11.39 -12.95 23.83
N GLN A 108 -10.57 -12.89 24.87
CA GLN A 108 -9.17 -12.46 24.77
C GLN A 108 -8.35 -13.47 23.96
N ALA A 109 -8.56 -14.77 24.17
CA ALA A 109 -7.92 -15.83 23.40
C ALA A 109 -8.26 -15.71 21.90
N LEU A 110 -9.55 -15.58 21.57
CA LEU A 110 -10.02 -15.43 20.19
C LEU A 110 -9.54 -14.12 19.56
N SER A 111 -9.55 -13.01 20.31
CA SER A 111 -9.00 -11.74 19.81
C SER A 111 -7.51 -11.84 19.50
N GLY A 112 -6.74 -12.46 20.39
CA GLY A 112 -5.31 -12.68 20.16
C GLY A 112 -5.04 -13.60 18.96
N ALA A 113 -5.83 -14.67 18.82
CA ALA A 113 -5.75 -15.53 17.64
C ALA A 113 -6.08 -14.77 16.35
N ARG A 114 -7.16 -13.96 16.34
CA ARG A 114 -7.50 -13.09 15.20
C ARG A 114 -6.39 -12.10 14.87
N ASP A 115 -5.70 -11.54 15.87
CA ASP A 115 -4.55 -10.65 15.64
C ASP A 115 -3.39 -11.37 14.92
N ILE A 116 -3.11 -12.63 15.28
CA ILE A 116 -2.10 -13.47 14.59
C ILE A 116 -2.54 -13.75 13.15
N VAL A 117 -3.80 -14.13 12.94
CA VAL A 117 -4.36 -14.37 11.60
C VAL A 117 -4.29 -13.10 10.73
N ALA A 118 -4.72 -11.96 11.26
CA ALA A 118 -4.71 -10.68 10.56
C ALA A 118 -3.29 -10.29 10.11
N GLU A 119 -2.28 -10.44 10.98
CA GLU A 119 -0.88 -10.19 10.64
C GLU A 119 -0.42 -11.16 9.54
N THR A 120 -0.63 -12.46 9.74
CA THR A 120 -0.17 -13.52 8.81
C THR A 120 -0.75 -13.34 7.41
N VAL A 121 -2.04 -13.04 7.32
CA VAL A 121 -2.71 -12.80 6.04
C VAL A 121 -2.23 -11.49 5.40
N SER A 122 -2.07 -10.42 6.18
CA SER A 122 -1.64 -9.11 5.66
C SER A 122 -0.25 -9.12 5.03
N GLU A 123 0.59 -10.07 5.44
CA GLU A 123 1.96 -10.22 4.97
C GLU A 123 2.09 -11.17 3.78
N ASN A 124 0.97 -11.75 3.33
CA ASN A 124 0.98 -12.60 2.15
C ASN A 124 1.27 -11.76 0.89
N ALA A 125 2.40 -12.03 0.25
CA ALA A 125 2.84 -11.26 -0.92
C ALA A 125 1.87 -11.32 -2.10
N GLN A 126 1.22 -12.48 -2.35
CA GLN A 126 0.23 -12.60 -3.43
C GLN A 126 -1.01 -11.76 -3.12
N LEU A 127 -1.48 -11.75 -1.88
CA LEU A 127 -2.57 -10.89 -1.46
C LEU A 127 -2.24 -9.42 -1.70
N ARG A 128 -1.07 -8.94 -1.24
CA ARG A 128 -0.66 -7.53 -1.44
C ARG A 128 -0.62 -7.15 -2.92
N GLN A 129 -0.19 -8.05 -3.79
CA GLN A 129 -0.25 -7.85 -5.24
C GLN A 129 -1.68 -7.68 -5.76
N ILE A 130 -2.62 -8.53 -5.32
CA ILE A 130 -4.04 -8.41 -5.66
C ILE A 130 -4.60 -7.08 -5.16
N MET A 131 -4.27 -6.68 -3.93
CA MET A 131 -4.71 -5.41 -3.34
C MET A 131 -4.23 -4.22 -4.17
N ARG A 132 -2.94 -4.20 -4.57
CA ARG A 132 -2.41 -3.14 -5.46
C ARG A 132 -3.18 -3.07 -6.78
N GLN A 133 -3.48 -4.21 -7.40
CA GLN A 133 -4.23 -4.24 -8.65
C GLN A 133 -5.65 -3.69 -8.49
N ILE A 134 -6.34 -4.03 -7.41
CA ILE A 134 -7.68 -3.48 -7.12
C ILE A 134 -7.63 -1.96 -6.97
N TYR A 135 -6.67 -1.43 -6.19
CA TYR A 135 -6.52 0.01 -6.00
C TYR A 135 -6.12 0.74 -7.29
N GLN A 136 -5.25 0.15 -8.10
CA GLN A 136 -4.84 0.74 -9.38
C GLN A 136 -5.95 0.72 -10.42
N LYS A 137 -6.86 -0.25 -10.37
CA LYS A 137 -7.95 -0.38 -11.35
C LYS A 137 -9.18 0.43 -10.95
N ASP A 138 -9.60 0.30 -9.69
CA ASP A 138 -10.90 0.75 -9.20
C ASP A 138 -10.78 1.81 -8.09
N GLY A 139 -9.57 2.33 -7.84
CA GLY A 139 -9.30 3.33 -6.82
C GLY A 139 -9.95 4.67 -7.15
N VAL A 140 -10.70 5.20 -6.18
CA VAL A 140 -11.27 6.54 -6.21
C VAL A 140 -10.53 7.38 -5.19
N LEU A 141 -9.90 8.46 -5.66
CA LEU A 141 -9.25 9.44 -4.81
C LEU A 141 -10.30 10.45 -4.37
N THR A 142 -10.44 10.61 -3.06
CA THR A 142 -11.29 11.63 -2.44
C THR A 142 -10.44 12.66 -1.72
N SER A 143 -10.95 13.90 -1.67
CA SER A 143 -10.32 15.02 -0.98
C SER A 143 -11.37 15.81 -0.21
N LEU A 144 -11.05 16.13 1.04
CA LEU A 144 -11.89 16.91 1.94
C LEU A 144 -11.06 18.00 2.62
N VAL A 145 -11.54 19.23 2.60
CA VAL A 145 -10.91 20.36 3.29
C VAL A 145 -10.83 20.12 4.79
N GLN A 146 -9.69 20.48 5.37
CA GLN A 146 -9.50 20.46 6.81
C GLN A 146 -10.30 21.61 7.44
N LYS A 147 -10.95 21.33 8.57
CA LYS A 147 -11.76 22.34 9.27
C LYS A 147 -10.93 23.58 9.61
N GLY A 148 -11.38 24.76 9.19
CA GLY A 148 -10.70 26.03 9.45
C GLY A 148 -9.57 26.35 8.49
N LYS A 149 -9.44 25.63 7.37
CA LYS A 149 -8.45 25.86 6.31
C LYS A 149 -9.05 26.35 4.99
N GLU A 150 -10.33 26.73 5.00
CA GLU A 150 -11.07 27.16 3.82
C GLU A 150 -10.55 28.50 3.26
N GLU A 151 -10.21 29.45 4.12
CA GLU A 151 -9.68 30.76 3.72
C GLU A 151 -8.20 30.66 3.30
N ASP A 152 -7.36 30.01 4.12
CA ASP A 152 -5.94 29.72 3.82
C ASP A 152 -5.77 28.97 2.49
N GLY A 153 -6.74 28.09 2.19
CA GLY A 153 -6.73 27.15 1.08
C GLY A 153 -7.42 27.63 -0.19
N ILE A 154 -7.79 28.91 -0.33
CA ILE A 154 -8.70 29.35 -1.40
C ILE A 154 -8.24 29.00 -2.83
N LYS A 155 -6.92 28.91 -3.06
CA LYS A 155 -6.32 28.43 -4.33
C LYS A 155 -6.68 26.97 -4.66
N TYR A 156 -7.07 26.18 -3.67
CA TYR A 156 -7.48 24.78 -3.79
C TYR A 156 -8.97 24.58 -3.63
N ARG A 157 -9.78 25.64 -3.73
CA ARG A 157 -11.24 25.57 -3.55
C ARG A 157 -11.92 24.48 -4.37
N ASN A 158 -11.44 24.23 -5.59
CA ASN A 158 -11.97 23.17 -6.48
C ASN A 158 -11.72 21.74 -5.95
N TYR A 159 -10.90 21.60 -4.91
CA TYR A 159 -10.48 20.32 -4.32
C TYR A 159 -10.98 20.13 -2.87
N PHE A 160 -11.80 21.05 -2.34
CA PHE A 160 -12.30 20.98 -0.96
C PHE A 160 -13.30 19.85 -0.72
N ASP A 161 -14.05 19.47 -1.73
CA ASP A 161 -14.89 18.28 -1.76
C ASP A 161 -14.78 17.72 -3.18
N TYR A 162 -13.87 16.77 -3.34
CA TYR A 162 -13.48 16.28 -4.66
C TYR A 162 -13.37 14.76 -4.66
N SER A 163 -13.82 14.14 -5.74
CA SER A 163 -13.77 12.70 -5.94
C SER A 163 -13.56 12.39 -7.41
N GLU A 164 -12.52 11.63 -7.74
CA GLU A 164 -12.23 11.19 -9.11
C GLU A 164 -11.52 9.83 -9.11
N ALA A 165 -11.77 9.01 -10.12
CA ALA A 165 -11.06 7.76 -10.33
C ALA A 165 -9.56 8.03 -10.61
N ILE A 166 -8.68 7.33 -9.91
CA ILE A 166 -7.22 7.55 -10.02
C ILE A 166 -6.68 7.24 -11.43
N THR A 167 -7.36 6.36 -12.17
CA THR A 167 -7.01 5.97 -13.53
C THR A 167 -7.25 7.05 -14.58
N SER A 168 -8.29 7.88 -14.41
CA SER A 168 -8.64 8.96 -15.35
C SER A 168 -8.12 10.34 -14.91
N MET A 169 -7.56 10.43 -13.71
CA MET A 169 -7.09 11.69 -13.14
C MET A 169 -5.94 12.30 -13.93
N ALA A 170 -6.09 13.57 -14.30
CA ALA A 170 -5.03 14.29 -14.99
C ALA A 170 -3.82 14.53 -14.06
N PRO A 171 -2.57 14.43 -14.57
CA PRO A 171 -1.34 14.59 -13.78
C PRO A 171 -1.31 15.86 -12.91
N HIS A 172 -1.65 17.01 -13.49
CA HIS A 172 -1.63 18.29 -12.78
C HIS A 172 -2.66 18.37 -11.64
N ARG A 173 -3.81 17.68 -11.75
CA ARG A 173 -4.81 17.62 -10.69
C ARG A 173 -4.31 16.80 -9.51
N LEU A 174 -3.75 15.62 -9.79
CA LEU A 174 -3.14 14.78 -8.76
C LEU A 174 -2.04 15.54 -8.01
N LEU A 175 -1.15 16.23 -8.73
CA LEU A 175 -0.08 17.02 -8.12
C LEU A 175 -0.61 18.21 -7.31
N ALA A 176 -1.69 18.86 -7.75
CA ALA A 176 -2.33 19.93 -6.99
C ALA A 176 -2.95 19.42 -5.67
N LEU A 177 -3.63 18.27 -5.72
CA LEU A 177 -4.20 17.59 -4.55
C LEU A 177 -3.11 17.17 -3.56
N LEU A 178 -2.04 16.53 -4.04
CA LEU A 178 -0.91 16.13 -3.20
C LEU A 178 -0.20 17.34 -2.58
N ARG A 179 -0.08 18.45 -3.31
CA ARG A 179 0.44 19.71 -2.77
C ARG A 179 -0.46 20.27 -1.67
N ALA A 180 -1.77 20.35 -1.92
CA ALA A 180 -2.74 20.82 -0.93
C ALA A 180 -2.74 19.93 0.34
N HIS A 181 -2.55 18.62 0.16
CA HIS A 181 -2.40 17.67 1.25
C HIS A 181 -1.14 17.94 2.08
N ASN A 182 0.01 18.10 1.42
CA ASN A 182 1.28 18.39 2.08
C ASN A 182 1.29 19.75 2.78
N GLU A 183 0.54 20.73 2.28
CA GLU A 183 0.32 22.03 2.92
C GLU A 183 -0.70 21.97 4.07
N GLY A 184 -1.32 20.81 4.33
CA GLY A 184 -2.28 20.61 5.42
C GLY A 184 -3.65 21.26 5.18
N ILE A 185 -3.97 21.61 3.93
CA ILE A 185 -5.24 22.24 3.56
C ILE A 185 -6.35 21.21 3.36
N VAL A 186 -6.01 20.07 2.74
CA VAL A 186 -6.95 18.98 2.48
C VAL A 186 -6.45 17.66 3.05
N SER A 187 -7.37 16.82 3.47
CA SER A 187 -7.15 15.39 3.64
C SER A 187 -7.41 14.70 2.31
N ILE A 188 -6.56 13.74 1.93
CA ILE A 188 -6.79 12.89 0.78
C ILE A 188 -6.94 11.45 1.24
N GLY A 189 -7.72 10.67 0.50
CA GLY A 189 -7.80 9.22 0.66
C GLY A 189 -7.95 8.54 -0.69
N LEU A 190 -7.44 7.34 -0.82
CA LEU A 190 -7.63 6.48 -1.99
C LEU A 190 -8.23 5.16 -1.54
N LYS A 191 -9.47 4.90 -1.99
CA LYS A 191 -10.18 3.66 -1.69
C LYS A 191 -10.82 3.09 -2.95
N PRO A 192 -10.82 1.76 -3.13
CA PRO A 192 -11.60 1.13 -4.18
C PRO A 192 -13.10 1.40 -3.99
N HIS A 193 -13.84 1.38 -5.09
CA HIS A 193 -15.31 1.48 -5.06
C HIS A 193 -15.92 0.41 -4.13
N PRO A 194 -17.00 0.72 -3.37
CA PRO A 194 -17.65 -0.22 -2.44
C PRO A 194 -18.02 -1.58 -3.03
N ASP A 195 -18.29 -1.65 -4.34
CA ASP A 195 -18.73 -2.90 -5.00
C ASP A 195 -17.58 -3.92 -5.18
N ASN A 196 -16.32 -3.47 -5.23
CA ASN A 196 -15.14 -4.34 -5.28
C ASN A 196 -14.42 -4.28 -3.93
N THR A 197 -15.02 -4.88 -2.89
CA THR A 197 -14.44 -4.84 -1.56
C THR A 197 -13.13 -5.64 -1.51
N PRO A 198 -12.00 -5.02 -1.10
CA PRO A 198 -10.75 -5.73 -0.88
C PRO A 198 -10.89 -6.92 0.09
N VAL A 199 -11.81 -6.81 1.05
CA VAL A 199 -12.16 -7.89 1.98
C VAL A 199 -12.72 -9.10 1.22
N ALA A 200 -13.62 -8.92 0.25
CA ALA A 200 -14.11 -10.05 -0.55
C ALA A 200 -12.99 -10.75 -1.34
N ALA A 201 -11.97 -10.02 -1.81
CA ALA A 201 -10.81 -10.63 -2.43
C ALA A 201 -9.97 -11.46 -1.43
N MET A 202 -9.83 -10.98 -0.19
CA MET A 202 -9.21 -11.73 0.90
C MET A 202 -10.01 -13.00 1.22
N GLU A 203 -11.33 -12.90 1.36
CA GLU A 203 -12.21 -14.05 1.61
C GLU A 203 -12.08 -15.08 0.49
N ARG A 204 -12.11 -14.66 -0.79
CA ARG A 204 -11.92 -15.59 -1.93
C ARG A 204 -10.58 -16.33 -1.86
N MET A 205 -9.53 -15.68 -1.39
CA MET A 205 -8.19 -16.26 -1.34
C MET A 205 -8.00 -17.21 -0.15
N PHE A 206 -8.47 -16.84 1.04
CA PHE A 206 -8.18 -17.58 2.27
C PHE A 206 -9.34 -18.46 2.75
N ILE A 207 -10.58 -18.14 2.38
CA ILE A 207 -11.77 -18.94 2.70
C ILE A 207 -12.20 -19.78 1.49
N GLY A 208 -12.10 -19.23 0.28
CA GLY A 208 -12.38 -19.94 -0.98
C GLY A 208 -13.84 -20.41 -1.09
N GLN A 209 -14.06 -21.58 -1.71
CA GLN A 209 -15.39 -22.21 -1.86
C GLN A 209 -15.90 -22.91 -0.58
N ARG A 210 -15.17 -22.84 0.54
CA ARG A 210 -15.57 -23.48 1.80
C ARG A 210 -16.82 -22.84 2.44
N LYS A 211 -17.34 -21.75 1.87
CA LYS A 211 -18.66 -21.17 2.19
C LYS A 211 -19.82 -22.16 2.01
N GLY A 212 -19.64 -23.26 1.26
CA GLY A 212 -20.65 -24.30 1.08
C GLY A 212 -20.69 -25.40 2.14
N ILE A 213 -19.78 -25.38 3.13
CA ILE A 213 -19.80 -26.37 4.22
C ILE A 213 -20.81 -25.89 5.27
N PRO A 214 -21.79 -26.71 5.69
CA PRO A 214 -22.70 -26.36 6.78
C PRO A 214 -21.87 -26.19 8.06
N SER A 215 -21.48 -24.95 8.30
CA SER A 215 -20.70 -24.54 9.46
C SER A 215 -21.67 -23.83 10.40
N LEU A 216 -21.47 -23.93 11.71
CA LEU A 216 -22.12 -22.99 12.62
C LEU A 216 -21.86 -21.58 12.09
N HIS A 217 -22.90 -20.75 11.98
CA HIS A 217 -22.74 -19.34 11.65
C HIS A 217 -22.83 -18.56 12.96
N GLY A 218 -21.73 -17.93 13.37
CA GLY A 218 -21.65 -17.18 14.63
C GLY A 218 -20.27 -17.23 15.28
N PRO A 219 -20.10 -16.60 16.45
CA PRO A 219 -18.81 -16.43 17.13
C PRO A 219 -18.04 -17.73 17.42
N SER A 220 -18.74 -18.85 17.60
CA SER A 220 -18.14 -20.18 17.80
C SER A 220 -17.49 -20.77 16.54
N SER A 221 -17.67 -20.15 15.37
CA SER A 221 -17.23 -20.68 14.10
C SER A 221 -15.89 -20.13 13.66
N SER A 222 -15.00 -21.01 13.21
CA SER A 222 -13.71 -20.62 12.62
C SER A 222 -13.90 -19.69 11.42
N LEU A 223 -14.98 -19.87 10.65
CA LEU A 223 -15.32 -19.02 9.52
C LEU A 223 -15.61 -17.59 9.96
N TRP A 224 -16.45 -17.41 10.97
CA TRP A 224 -16.79 -16.08 11.48
C TRP A 224 -15.56 -15.39 12.05
N GLN A 225 -14.75 -16.12 12.83
CA GLN A 225 -13.50 -15.59 13.39
C GLN A 225 -12.51 -15.17 12.30
N MET A 226 -12.42 -15.95 11.22
CA MET A 226 -11.60 -15.64 10.05
C MET A 226 -12.10 -14.37 9.34
N GLU A 227 -13.40 -14.25 9.06
CA GLU A 227 -13.99 -13.05 8.46
C GLU A 227 -13.70 -11.78 9.28
N GLN A 228 -13.83 -11.85 10.61
CA GLN A 228 -13.48 -10.75 11.50
C GLN A 228 -11.98 -10.40 11.43
N ALA A 229 -11.10 -11.41 11.40
CA ALA A 229 -9.65 -11.20 11.28
C ALA A 229 -9.26 -10.57 9.93
N LEU A 230 -9.89 -11.00 8.83
CA LEU A 230 -9.66 -10.44 7.50
C LEU A 230 -10.11 -8.98 7.41
N ALA A 231 -11.30 -8.66 7.93
CA ALA A 231 -11.81 -7.29 7.95
C ALA A 231 -10.92 -6.35 8.78
N ASP A 232 -10.47 -6.78 9.98
CA ASP A 232 -9.54 -5.99 10.79
C ASP A 232 -8.17 -5.86 10.13
N GLY A 233 -7.62 -6.96 9.61
CA GLY A 233 -6.34 -6.99 8.91
C GLY A 233 -6.31 -6.06 7.71
N TYR A 234 -7.38 -6.03 6.90
CA TYR A 234 -7.53 -5.06 5.82
C TYR A 234 -7.45 -3.62 6.32
N ARG A 235 -8.32 -3.26 7.26
CA ARG A 235 -8.45 -1.89 7.76
C ARG A 235 -7.17 -1.38 8.43
N ARG A 236 -6.52 -2.22 9.24
CA ARG A 236 -5.42 -1.81 10.11
C ARG A 236 -4.04 -2.00 9.49
N LEU A 237 -3.84 -3.07 8.71
CA LEU A 237 -2.50 -3.49 8.27
C LEU A 237 -2.28 -3.32 6.76
N ILE A 238 -3.33 -3.46 5.95
CA ILE A 238 -3.20 -3.46 4.48
C ILE A 238 -3.53 -2.09 3.88
N HIS A 239 -4.69 -1.52 4.23
CA HIS A 239 -5.27 -0.36 3.54
C HIS A 239 -4.29 0.81 3.41
N SER A 240 -3.77 1.33 4.53
CA SER A 240 -2.90 2.51 4.50
C SER A 240 -1.59 2.26 3.76
N SER A 241 -1.02 1.06 3.87
CA SER A 241 0.22 0.74 3.16
C SER A 241 0.00 0.66 1.65
N ILE A 242 -1.07 0.00 1.20
CA ILE A 242 -1.40 -0.14 -0.23
C ILE A 242 -1.84 1.21 -0.81
N GLU A 243 -2.61 1.99 -0.07
CA GLU A 243 -2.98 3.37 -0.42
C GLU A 243 -1.73 4.22 -0.73
N ASN A 244 -0.77 4.24 0.19
CA ASN A 244 0.47 5.00 0.01
C ASN A 244 1.31 4.48 -1.17
N GLU A 245 1.44 3.16 -1.32
CA GLU A 245 2.15 2.55 -2.45
C GLU A 245 1.54 2.97 -3.79
N VAL A 246 0.21 2.94 -3.90
CA VAL A 246 -0.49 3.30 -5.14
C VAL A 246 -0.46 4.80 -5.40
N LEU A 247 -0.65 5.64 -4.36
CA LEU A 247 -0.51 7.09 -4.51
C LEU A 247 0.89 7.49 -4.97
N ASN A 248 1.95 6.89 -4.41
CA ASN A 248 3.32 7.14 -4.84
C ASN A 248 3.55 6.71 -6.29
N PHE A 249 3.02 5.56 -6.70
CA PHE A 249 3.08 5.11 -8.09
C PHE A 249 2.45 6.11 -9.07
N TYR A 250 1.23 6.59 -8.76
CA TYR A 250 0.57 7.58 -9.62
C TYR A 250 1.24 8.96 -9.56
N LYS A 251 1.79 9.34 -8.40
CA LYS A 251 2.59 10.56 -8.25
C LYS A 251 3.82 10.51 -9.16
N GLU A 252 4.61 9.44 -9.12
CA GLU A 252 5.79 9.29 -9.98
C GLU A 252 5.43 9.35 -11.46
N LYS A 253 4.31 8.73 -11.84
CA LYS A 253 3.79 8.80 -13.21
C LYS A 253 3.40 10.24 -13.59
N ALA A 254 2.72 10.95 -12.70
CA ALA A 254 2.30 12.34 -12.92
C ALA A 254 3.49 13.31 -12.98
N ASP A 255 4.51 13.10 -12.14
CA ASP A 255 5.75 13.87 -12.16
C ASP A 255 6.48 13.69 -13.50
N LYS A 256 6.64 12.45 -13.97
CA LYS A 256 7.27 12.16 -15.27
C LYS A 256 6.54 12.83 -16.44
N GLU A 257 5.21 12.76 -16.47
CA GLU A 257 4.42 13.39 -17.53
C GLU A 257 4.52 14.92 -17.47
N SER A 258 4.48 15.49 -16.27
CA SER A 258 4.60 16.94 -16.09
C SER A 258 5.99 17.45 -16.49
N ILE A 259 7.06 16.75 -16.08
CA ILE A 259 8.44 17.08 -16.47
C ILE A 259 8.59 17.03 -17.98
N LYS A 260 7.99 16.06 -18.66
CA LYS A 260 8.03 15.95 -20.12
C LYS A 260 7.40 17.17 -20.79
N VAL A 261 6.21 17.60 -20.33
CA VAL A 261 5.53 18.80 -20.83
C VAL A 261 6.39 20.06 -20.60
N PHE A 262 6.96 20.22 -19.40
CA PHE A 262 7.83 21.37 -19.10
C PHE A 262 9.11 21.37 -19.94
N SER A 263 9.71 20.20 -20.15
CA SER A 263 10.92 20.05 -20.96
C SER A 263 10.66 20.43 -22.42
N GLU A 264 9.52 20.02 -22.97
CA GLU A 264 9.14 20.39 -24.35
C GLU A 264 8.88 21.90 -24.47
N ASN A 265 8.16 22.50 -23.52
CA ASN A 265 7.93 23.95 -23.49
C ASN A 265 9.26 24.73 -23.40
N LEU A 266 10.17 24.30 -22.53
CA LEU A 266 11.49 24.92 -22.39
C LEU A 266 12.32 24.77 -23.67
N ARG A 267 12.29 23.60 -24.29
CA ARG A 267 12.98 23.35 -25.56
C ARG A 267 12.48 24.28 -26.67
N GLN A 268 11.17 24.49 -26.77
CA GLN A 268 10.59 25.43 -27.73
C GLN A 268 11.04 26.87 -27.49
N LEU A 269 11.13 27.30 -26.22
CA LEU A 269 11.64 28.63 -25.88
C LEU A 269 13.13 28.79 -26.21
N LEU A 270 13.95 27.78 -25.94
CA LEU A 270 15.40 27.82 -26.20
C LEU A 270 15.74 27.73 -27.69
N LEU A 271 14.91 27.05 -28.47
CA LEU A 271 15.06 26.93 -29.93
C LEU A 271 14.28 28.01 -30.69
N ALA A 272 13.70 28.99 -29.99
CA ALA A 272 13.06 30.11 -30.62
C ALA A 272 14.06 30.84 -31.53
N PRO A 273 13.67 31.22 -32.76
CA PRO A 273 14.58 31.83 -33.71
C PRO A 273 15.16 33.11 -33.11
N PRO A 274 16.50 33.27 -33.11
CA PRO A 274 17.11 34.46 -32.54
C PRO A 274 16.75 35.68 -33.38
N LEU A 275 16.46 36.81 -32.72
CA LEU A 275 16.16 38.08 -33.39
C LEU A 275 17.33 38.60 -34.25
N GLY A 276 18.55 38.12 -33.98
CA GLY A 276 19.79 38.53 -34.64
C GLY A 276 20.37 39.83 -34.07
N GLN A 277 21.33 40.41 -34.79
CA GLN A 277 22.06 41.62 -34.37
C GLN A 277 21.25 42.89 -34.62
N LYS A 278 20.20 43.12 -33.82
CA LYS A 278 19.40 44.35 -33.85
C LYS A 278 19.55 45.12 -32.54
N ARG A 279 19.31 46.45 -32.57
CA ARG A 279 19.20 47.24 -31.33
C ARG A 279 17.92 46.84 -30.60
N VAL A 280 18.01 46.51 -29.32
CA VAL A 280 16.89 46.03 -28.49
C VAL A 280 16.72 46.93 -27.28
N LEU A 281 15.48 47.29 -26.96
CA LEU A 281 15.08 47.91 -25.69
C LEU A 281 14.30 46.85 -24.89
N ALA A 282 14.85 46.41 -23.75
CA ALA A 282 14.17 45.47 -22.85
C ALA A 282 13.29 46.24 -21.87
N ILE A 283 12.02 45.90 -21.80
CA ILE A 283 11.05 46.47 -20.86
C ILE A 283 10.46 45.30 -20.08
N ASP A 284 10.71 45.25 -18.78
CA ASP A 284 10.10 44.30 -17.86
C ASP A 284 8.89 44.97 -17.19
N PRO A 285 7.65 44.67 -17.60
CA PRO A 285 6.47 45.38 -17.12
C PRO A 285 6.14 45.01 -15.65
N GLY A 286 5.90 46.03 -14.82
CA GLY A 286 5.45 45.87 -13.43
C GLY A 286 4.49 46.98 -13.01
N PHE A 287 3.49 46.64 -12.19
CA PHE A 287 2.43 47.59 -11.77
C PHE A 287 2.76 48.35 -10.47
N ARG A 288 3.63 47.81 -9.62
CA ARG A 288 4.18 48.44 -8.40
C ARG A 288 5.54 47.81 -8.11
N THR A 289 6.61 48.60 -8.14
CA THR A 289 7.90 48.24 -7.53
C THR A 289 7.96 48.73 -6.10
#